data_AF-A0A920N746-F1
#
_entry.id   AF-A0A920N746-F1
#
_cell.length_a   1.000
_cell.length_b   1.000
_cell.length_c   1.000
_cell.angle_alpha   90.00
_cell.angle_beta   90.00
_cell.angle_gamma   90.00
#
_symmetry.space_group_name_H-M   'P 1'
#
loop_
_entity.id
_entity.type
_entity.pdbx_description
1 polymer ?
#
loop_
_entity_poly.entity_id
_entity_poly.type
_entity_poly.pdbx_seq_one_letter_code
_entity_poly.pdbx_strand_id
1 'polypeptide(L)'
;MSNRYIVRFGSNRNVAEFTVHDGKDHQRSTQVVVKSDRGMEWGEVLGPSSDRARKIMGHRESRGRILRKASDDDFRHLDDVRRRKGSSSKGATN
;
A
#
# COMPACT_ATOMS: atom_id res chain seq x y z
N MET A 1 4.61 21.73 1.39
CA MET A 1 4.59 20.89 2.60
C MET A 1 4.27 19.47 2.17
N SER A 2 5.13 18.50 2.48
CA SER A 2 4.89 17.09 2.12
C SER A 2 4.10 16.42 3.24
N ASN A 3 2.83 16.09 2.99
CA ASN A 3 2.05 15.33 3.96
C ASN A 3 2.54 13.89 4.03
N ARG A 4 2.51 13.31 5.23
CA ARG A 4 2.88 11.92 5.49
C ARG A 4 1.65 11.16 5.94
N TYR A 5 1.48 9.96 5.43
CA TYR A 5 0.36 9.09 5.76
C TYR A 5 0.87 7.71 6.14
N ILE A 6 0.18 7.09 7.08
CA ILE A 6 0.40 5.70 7.45
C ILE A 6 -0.42 4.85 6.48
N VAL A 7 0.26 3.98 5.75
CA VAL A 7 -0.37 3.10 4.76
C VAL A 7 -0.07 1.65 5.13
N ARG A 8 -1.11 0.83 5.10
CA ARG A 8 -1.00 -0.62 5.20
C ARG A 8 -0.91 -1.21 3.80
N PHE A 9 0.19 -1.87 3.44
CA PHE A 9 0.48 -2.34 2.09
C PHE A 9 0.97 -3.80 2.05
N GLY A 10 0.85 -4.40 0.87
CA GLY A 10 1.28 -5.77 0.59
C GLY A 10 0.43 -6.86 1.24
N SER A 11 0.64 -8.11 0.82
CA SER A 11 -0.15 -9.27 1.28
C SER A 11 0.04 -9.61 2.76
N ASN A 12 1.22 -9.32 3.32
CA ASN A 12 1.53 -9.53 4.74
C ASN A 12 1.02 -8.40 5.65
N ARG A 13 0.17 -7.49 5.14
CA ARG A 13 -0.38 -6.35 5.87
C ARG A 13 0.70 -5.52 6.56
N ASN A 14 1.81 -5.26 5.88
CA ASN A 14 2.86 -4.40 6.40
C ASN A 14 2.34 -2.98 6.56
N VAL A 15 2.76 -2.29 7.61
CA VAL A 15 2.41 -0.88 7.82
C VAL A 15 3.68 -0.05 7.78
N ALA A 16 3.68 1.03 6.99
CA ALA A 16 4.78 1.98 6.93
C ALA A 16 4.28 3.41 6.67
N GLU A 17 5.17 4.37 6.88
CA GLU A 17 4.94 5.76 6.52
C GLU A 17 5.29 6.01 5.05
N PHE A 18 4.42 6.75 4.35
CA PHE A 18 4.62 7.19 2.98
C PHE A 18 4.38 8.69 2.86
N THR A 19 5.18 9.36 2.03
CA THR A 19 5.03 10.79 1.73
C THR A 19 4.14 11.01 0.51
N VAL A 20 3.39 12.12 0.51
CA VAL A 20 2.61 12.62 -0.63
C VAL A 20 3.26 13.90 -1.13
N HIS A 21 3.61 13.94 -2.41
CA HIS A 21 4.19 15.14 -3.04
C HIS A 21 3.15 16.12 -3.55
N ASP A 22 1.97 15.64 -3.94
CA ASP A 22 0.99 16.44 -4.67
C ASP A 22 0.12 17.33 -3.78
N GLY A 23 0.42 17.41 -2.48
CA GLY A 23 -0.44 18.10 -1.49
C GLY A 23 -1.86 17.53 -1.37
N LYS A 24 -2.17 16.45 -2.09
CA LYS A 24 -3.48 15.80 -2.07
C LYS A 24 -3.75 15.18 -0.72
N ASP A 25 -4.89 15.56 -0.15
CA ASP A 25 -5.36 14.89 1.06
C ASP A 25 -5.92 13.50 0.73
N HIS A 26 -5.51 12.54 1.54
CA HIS A 26 -5.97 11.17 1.45
C HIS A 26 -6.69 10.82 2.73
N GLN A 27 -7.98 10.52 2.61
CA GLN A 27 -8.81 10.14 3.75
C GLN A 27 -8.41 8.75 4.26
N ARG A 28 -8.70 8.51 5.55
CA ARG A 28 -8.62 7.17 6.12
C ARG A 28 -9.51 6.19 5.35
N SER A 29 -9.05 4.94 5.25
CA SER A 29 -9.64 3.87 4.45
C SER A 29 -9.62 4.12 2.94
N THR A 30 -8.88 5.12 2.46
CA THR A 30 -8.66 5.31 1.01
C THR A 30 -7.64 4.29 0.52
N GLN A 31 -7.98 3.62 -0.58
CA GLN A 31 -7.07 2.73 -1.28
C GLN A 31 -6.11 3.56 -2.15
N VAL A 32 -4.83 3.26 -2.08
CA VAL A 32 -3.76 4.02 -2.72
C VAL A 32 -2.70 3.10 -3.30
N VAL A 33 -2.08 3.56 -4.38
CA VAL A 33 -0.89 2.93 -4.95
C VAL A 33 0.33 3.64 -4.38
N VAL A 34 1.21 2.87 -3.75
CA VAL A 34 2.45 3.35 -3.15
C VAL A 34 3.65 2.81 -3.93
N LYS A 35 4.71 3.61 -4.03
CA LYS A 35 6.01 3.14 -4.53
C LYS A 35 6.89 2.83 -3.33
N SER A 36 7.18 1.55 -3.16
CA SER A 36 8.13 0.98 -2.21
C SER A 36 9.45 0.70 -2.93
N ASP A 37 10.48 0.32 -2.18
CA ASP A 37 11.77 -0.13 -2.71
C ASP A 37 11.63 -1.34 -3.65
N ARG A 38 10.67 -2.24 -3.33
CA ARG A 38 10.38 -3.43 -4.15
C ARG A 38 9.55 -3.14 -5.40
N GLY A 39 9.12 -1.90 -5.62
CA GLY A 39 8.27 -1.52 -6.74
C GLY A 39 6.95 -0.88 -6.32
N MET A 40 5.96 -0.91 -7.22
CA MET A 40 4.62 -0.43 -6.92
C MET A 40 3.85 -1.46 -6.13
N GLU A 41 3.35 -1.04 -4.98
CA GLU A 41 2.53 -1.84 -4.09
C GLU A 41 1.21 -1.13 -3.85
N TRP A 42 0.23 -1.93 -3.48
CA TRP A 42 -1.07 -1.43 -3.08
C TRP A 42 -1.19 -1.38 -1.58
N GLY A 43 -1.86 -0.33 -1.13
CA GLY A 43 -2.16 -0.19 0.27
C GLY A 43 -3.39 0.64 0.57
N GLU A 44 -3.72 0.68 1.84
CA GLU A 44 -4.85 1.41 2.39
C GLU A 44 -4.34 2.43 3.39
N VAL A 45 -4.80 3.66 3.27
CA VAL A 45 -4.46 4.75 4.18
C VAL A 45 -5.15 4.52 5.51
N LEU A 46 -4.37 4.34 6.57
CA LEU A 46 -4.90 4.22 7.93
C LEU A 46 -5.13 5.61 8.58
N GLY A 47 -4.44 6.63 8.08
CA GLY A 47 -4.58 8.01 8.53
C GLY A 47 -3.29 8.82 8.34
N PRO A 48 -3.32 10.12 8.68
CA PRO A 48 -2.13 10.97 8.66
C PRO A 48 -1.08 10.47 9.65
N SER A 49 0.20 10.62 9.29
CA SER A 49 1.32 10.28 10.17
C SER A 49 1.52 11.37 11.22
N SER A 50 0.76 11.25 12.31
CA SER A 50 0.97 12.06 13.52
C SER A 50 2.12 11.50 14.35
N ASP A 51 2.75 12.34 15.17
CA ASP A 51 3.84 11.93 16.09
C ASP A 51 3.47 10.70 16.94
N ARG A 52 2.23 10.66 17.44
CA ARG A 52 1.68 9.52 18.17
C ARG A 52 1.67 8.22 17.37
N ALA A 53 1.33 8.27 16.07
CA ALA A 53 1.34 7.10 15.21
C ALA A 53 2.78 6.62 14.96
N ARG A 54 3.73 7.55 14.82
CA ARG A 54 5.16 7.22 14.68
C ARG A 54 5.74 6.56 15.92
N LYS A 55 5.32 7.00 17.12
CA LYS A 55 5.67 6.34 18.39
C LYS A 55 5.17 4.89 18.44
N ILE A 56 3.91 4.66 18.07
CA ILE A 56 3.32 3.31 18.03
C ILE A 56 4.03 2.42 17.00
N MET A 57 4.39 2.99 15.85
CA MET A 57 5.08 2.29 14.76
C MET A 57 6.58 2.07 15.00
N GLY A 58 7.14 2.62 16.07
CA GLY A 58 8.55 2.42 16.46
C GLY A 58 9.55 2.97 15.44
N HIS A 59 9.33 4.18 14.89
CA HIS A 59 10.25 4.82 13.93
C HIS A 59 10.53 4.00 12.65
N ARG A 60 9.56 3.25 12.13
CA ARG A 60 9.67 2.69 10.78
C ARG A 60 9.88 3.83 9.77
N GLU A 61 11.10 3.90 9.23
CA GLU A 61 11.51 4.88 8.23
C GLU A 61 10.57 4.86 7.02
N SER A 62 10.39 6.02 6.39
CA SER A 62 9.51 6.19 5.24
C SER A 62 9.93 5.20 4.14
N ARG A 63 9.06 4.23 3.82
CA ARG A 63 9.38 3.17 2.84
C ARG A 63 9.21 3.63 1.39
N GLY A 64 8.80 4.88 1.17
CA GLY A 64 8.67 5.49 -0.15
C GLY A 64 7.59 6.57 -0.19
N ARG A 65 6.84 6.63 -1.31
CA ARG A 65 5.83 7.68 -1.56
C ARG A 65 4.52 7.15 -2.13
N ILE A 66 3.43 7.85 -1.81
CA ILE A 66 2.13 7.62 -2.43
C ILE A 66 2.15 8.22 -3.84
N LEU A 67 1.76 7.43 -4.83
CA LEU A 67 1.72 7.86 -6.22
C LEU A 67 0.35 8.43 -6.59
N ARG A 68 -0.72 7.69 -6.28
CA ARG A 68 -2.10 8.05 -6.61
C ARG A 68 -3.10 7.28 -5.74
N LYS A 69 -4.36 7.76 -5.72
CA LYS A 69 -5.49 6.96 -5.26
C LYS A 69 -5.66 5.77 -6.20
N ALA A 70 -5.94 4.61 -5.62
CA ALA A 70 -6.31 3.43 -6.38
C ALA A 70 -7.65 3.69 -7.10
N SER A 71 -7.73 3.29 -8.36
CA SER A 71 -8.97 3.35 -9.15
C SER A 71 -9.66 1.98 -9.17
N ASP A 72 -10.96 1.91 -9.43
CA ASP A 72 -11.74 0.64 -9.48
C ASP A 72 -11.10 -0.40 -10.42
N ASP A 73 -10.59 0.05 -11.56
CA ASP A 73 -9.90 -0.78 -12.58
C ASP A 73 -8.68 -1.53 -12.02
N ASP A 74 -8.01 -0.86 -11.09
CA ASP A 74 -6.77 -1.25 -10.46
C ASP A 74 -7.09 -2.40 -9.44
N PHE A 75 -8.29 -2.43 -8.84
CA PHE A 75 -8.75 -3.53 -7.97
C PHE A 75 -8.97 -4.84 -8.71
N ARG A 76 -9.44 -4.77 -9.97
CA ARG A 76 -9.70 -5.95 -10.81
C ARG A 76 -8.42 -6.69 -11.17
N HIS A 77 -7.33 -5.95 -11.39
CA HIS A 77 -6.03 -6.53 -11.69
C HIS A 77 -5.42 -7.26 -10.47
N LEU A 78 -5.63 -6.75 -9.26
CA LEU A 78 -5.15 -7.36 -8.03
C LEU A 78 -5.83 -8.69 -7.71
N ASP A 79 -7.15 -8.77 -7.92
CA ASP A 79 -7.89 -10.00 -7.68
C ASP A 79 -7.44 -11.10 -8.66
N ASP A 80 -7.17 -10.74 -9.92
CA ASP A 80 -6.62 -11.66 -10.92
C ASP A 80 -5.20 -12.13 -10.59
N VAL A 81 -4.30 -11.22 -10.18
CA VAL A 81 -2.92 -11.57 -9.77
C VAL A 81 -2.92 -12.42 -8.49
N ARG A 82 -3.84 -12.15 -7.55
CA ARG A 82 -4.00 -12.92 -6.32
C ARG A 82 -4.58 -14.31 -6.58
N ARG A 83 -5.51 -14.43 -7.54
CA ARG A 83 -6.00 -15.74 -8.02
C ARG A 83 -4.91 -16.52 -8.75
N ARG A 84 -4.14 -15.89 -9.64
CA ARG A 84 -3.05 -16.56 -10.39
C ARG A 84 -1.91 -17.06 -9.52
N LYS A 85 -1.59 -16.38 -8.41
CA LYS A 85 -0.58 -16.83 -7.44
C LYS A 85 -1.05 -18.00 -6.53
N GLY A 86 -2.33 -18.36 -6.58
CA GLY A 86 -2.90 -19.55 -5.90
C GLY A 86 -3.12 -20.76 -6.81
N SER A 87 -2.79 -20.66 -8.10
CA SER A 87 -2.98 -21.74 -9.08
C SER A 87 -1.64 -22.22 -9.63
N SER A 88 -0.78 -22.72 -8.75
CA SER A 88 0.36 -23.56 -9.14
C SER A 88 0.45 -24.71 -8.17
N SER A 89 -0.55 -25.60 -8.20
CA SER A 89 -0.43 -26.97 -7.72
C SER A 89 -1.67 -27.79 -8.13
N LYS A 90 -1.43 -28.67 -9.12
CA LYS A 90 -2.15 -29.89 -9.57
C LYS A 90 -2.05 -29.90 -11.09
N GLY A 91 -1.10 -30.62 -11.70
CA GLY A 91 -0.96 -32.06 -11.59
C GLY A 91 -1.79 -32.68 -12.71
N ALA A 92 -1.16 -32.98 -13.84
CA ALA A 92 -1.69 -33.90 -14.85
C ALA A 92 -0.52 -34.51 -15.61
N THR A 93 -0.06 -35.63 -15.08
CA THR A 93 0.63 -36.68 -15.82
C THR A 93 -0.24 -37.10 -17.00
N ASN A 94 0.29 -37.07 -18.21
CA ASN A 94 0.22 -38.17 -19.17
C ASN A 94 1.27 -37.97 -20.27
#